data_AF-M4SXD9-F1
#
_entry.id   AF-M4SXD9-F1
#
_cell.length_a   1.000
_cell.length_b   1.000
_cell.length_c   1.000
_cell.angle_alpha   90.00
_cell.angle_beta   90.00
_cell.angle_gamma   90.00
#
_symmetry.space_group_name_H-M   'P 1'
#
loop_
_entity.id
_entity.type
_entity.pdbx_description
1 polymer ?
#
loop_
_entity_poly.entity_id
_entity_poly.type
_entity_poly.pdbx_seq_one_letter_code
_entity_poly.pdbx_strand_id
1 'polypeptide(L)'
;MFLLVEVATITFVQAAAEDNCTAATHEETYVGELQKKLANKHTADHTLKAQLIKAQLIAALAATTQQKLQAQAIVNLYRRCIERETIANRKATVEDLTKLADMALHFGRHDALKHQQATAVKPVAEQQANTGSAVVKAITLKGGTPGLTSSRCHLKEYSKATKTGDNHQHWATQQLTLRKLEPVTGADSNTPNAVQLCVGAQNSECTGQGAYVIVQSGPLFKSTAAANPPTGATKTNAASLTIYLGDDKQAQQLAKLDAELISATKEAATVSACTPPRNSWTTSTF
;
A
#
# COMPACT_ATOMS: atom_id res chain seq x y z
N MET A 1 58.03 -10.81 0.21
CA MET A 1 57.28 -9.99 -0.76
C MET A 1 55.81 -10.30 -0.54
N PHE A 2 55.12 -9.45 0.23
CA PHE A 2 53.72 -9.64 0.65
C PHE A 2 52.80 -9.05 -0.42
N LEU A 3 51.92 -9.88 -1.00
CA LEU A 3 50.82 -9.41 -1.84
C LEU A 3 49.65 -9.03 -0.92
N LEU A 4 49.39 -7.73 -0.83
CA LEU A 4 48.18 -7.17 -0.24
C LEU A 4 46.99 -7.49 -1.17
N VAL A 5 46.05 -8.28 -0.66
CA VAL A 5 44.71 -8.40 -1.23
C VAL A 5 43.92 -7.19 -0.74
N GLU A 6 43.65 -6.24 -1.62
CA GLU A 6 42.68 -5.18 -1.36
C GLU A 6 41.28 -5.81 -1.31
N VAL A 7 40.81 -6.11 -0.10
CA VAL A 7 39.39 -6.33 0.15
C VAL A 7 38.72 -4.97 0.05
N ALA A 8 38.08 -4.72 -1.09
CA ALA A 8 37.19 -3.58 -1.25
C ALA A 8 36.06 -3.70 -0.21
N THR A 9 36.21 -2.99 0.91
CA THR A 9 35.14 -2.78 1.87
C THR A 9 34.04 -2.00 1.18
N ILE A 10 32.97 -2.71 0.78
CA ILE A 10 31.70 -2.10 0.42
C ILE A 10 31.18 -1.47 1.71
N THR A 11 31.44 -0.19 1.90
CA THR A 11 30.78 0.61 2.93
C THR A 11 29.31 0.71 2.53
N PHE A 12 28.47 -0.15 3.11
CA PHE A 12 27.06 0.13 3.24
C PHE A 12 26.94 1.36 4.13
N VAL A 13 26.88 2.54 3.53
CA VAL A 13 26.34 3.71 4.21
C VAL A 13 24.90 3.32 4.52
N GLN A 14 24.62 2.96 5.78
CA GLN A 14 23.26 2.95 6.30
C GLN A 14 22.77 4.39 6.11
N ALA A 15 21.97 4.60 5.06
CA ALA A 15 21.17 5.81 4.96
C ALA A 15 20.46 5.95 6.31
N ALA A 16 20.55 7.14 6.92
CA ALA A 16 19.92 7.41 8.19
C ALA A 16 18.46 6.96 8.09
N ALA A 17 17.99 6.18 9.07
CA ALA A 17 16.64 5.61 9.10
C ALA A 17 15.51 6.66 9.02
N GLU A 18 15.85 7.95 9.03
CA GLU A 18 14.93 9.09 8.94
C GLU A 18 14.60 9.51 7.49
N ASP A 19 15.39 9.12 6.48
CA ASP A 19 15.19 9.56 5.07
C ASP A 19 14.39 8.57 4.20
N ASN A 20 14.13 7.35 4.67
CA ASN A 20 13.49 6.33 3.83
C ASN A 20 11.99 6.54 3.60
N CYS A 21 11.31 7.36 4.43
CA CYS A 21 9.85 7.53 4.38
C CYS A 21 9.38 8.93 3.93
N THR A 22 10.32 9.76 3.47
CA THR A 22 10.06 11.14 3.04
C THR A 22 9.96 11.27 1.51
N ALA A 23 10.39 10.26 0.75
CA ALA A 23 10.39 10.35 -0.70
C ALA A 23 8.95 10.35 -1.27
N ALA A 24 8.68 11.30 -2.17
CA ALA A 24 7.38 11.44 -2.85
C ALA A 24 7.03 10.25 -3.79
N THR A 25 7.95 9.32 -3.98
CA THR A 25 7.74 8.11 -4.79
C THR A 25 7.22 6.92 -4.00
N HIS A 26 7.12 7.02 -2.67
CA HIS A 26 6.64 5.93 -1.81
C HIS A 26 5.13 5.81 -1.84
N GLU A 27 4.62 4.94 -2.70
CA GLU A 27 3.22 4.55 -2.76
C GLU A 27 2.77 3.85 -1.44
N GLU A 28 3.71 3.32 -0.64
CA GLU A 28 3.44 2.71 0.67
C GLU A 28 2.90 3.70 1.71
N THR A 29 3.07 5.00 1.47
CA THR A 29 2.43 6.09 2.23
C THR A 29 0.92 5.84 2.37
N TYR A 30 0.29 5.26 1.33
CA TYR A 30 -1.13 4.95 1.35
C TYR A 30 -1.52 3.97 2.47
N VAL A 31 -0.81 2.85 2.53
CA VAL A 31 -1.05 1.80 3.52
C VAL A 31 -0.61 2.24 4.92
N GLY A 32 0.44 3.06 4.99
CA GLY A 32 0.92 3.66 6.24
C GLY A 32 -0.08 4.61 6.91
N GLU A 33 -0.74 5.49 6.15
CA GLU A 33 -1.79 6.37 6.69
C GLU A 33 -3.05 5.60 7.09
N LEU A 34 -3.39 4.54 6.33
CA LEU A 34 -4.47 3.63 6.67
C LEU A 34 -4.19 2.92 8.01
N GLN A 35 -2.95 2.45 8.21
CA GLN A 35 -2.50 1.88 9.48
C GLN A 35 -2.66 2.86 10.65
N LYS A 36 -2.24 4.12 10.49
CA LYS A 36 -2.37 5.15 11.54
C LYS A 36 -3.83 5.37 11.93
N LYS A 37 -4.74 5.44 10.95
CA LYS A 37 -6.18 5.62 11.20
C LYS A 37 -6.80 4.43 11.93
N LEU A 38 -6.45 3.21 11.53
CA LEU A 38 -6.90 1.99 12.22
C LEU A 38 -6.33 1.93 13.64
N ALA A 39 -5.05 2.24 13.83
CA ALA A 39 -4.42 2.29 15.15
C ALA A 39 -5.16 3.28 16.06
N ASN A 40 -5.39 4.51 15.61
CA ASN A 40 -6.14 5.52 16.36
C ASN A 40 -7.54 5.06 16.75
N LYS A 41 -8.27 4.40 15.83
CA LYS A 41 -9.59 3.81 16.11
C LYS A 41 -9.53 2.76 17.23
N HIS A 42 -8.52 1.89 17.20
CA HIS A 42 -8.42 0.80 18.18
C HIS A 42 -7.81 1.22 19.53
N THR A 43 -7.08 2.34 19.57
CA THR A 43 -6.49 2.87 20.82
C THR A 43 -7.31 4.00 21.45
N ALA A 44 -8.38 4.46 20.81
CA ALA A 44 -9.24 5.51 21.34
C ALA A 44 -9.87 5.09 22.67
N ASP A 45 -9.97 6.04 23.61
CA ASP A 45 -10.60 5.81 24.90
C ASP A 45 -12.09 5.51 24.74
N HIS A 46 -12.58 4.53 25.51
CA HIS A 46 -13.99 4.16 25.46
C HIS A 46 -14.87 5.32 25.93
N THR A 47 -15.87 5.67 25.12
CA THR A 47 -16.86 6.72 25.37
C THR A 47 -17.52 6.67 26.76
N LEU A 48 -17.67 5.48 27.35
CA LEU A 48 -18.29 5.27 28.66
C LEU A 48 -17.32 5.42 29.84
N LYS A 49 -15.99 5.54 29.63
CA LYS A 49 -15.01 5.67 30.74
C LYS A 49 -15.34 6.85 31.64
N ALA A 50 -15.62 8.02 31.07
CA ALA A 50 -15.97 9.22 31.84
C ALA A 50 -17.28 9.02 32.63
N GLN A 51 -18.27 8.35 32.04
CA GLN A 51 -19.55 8.06 32.68
C GLN A 51 -19.43 7.02 33.79
N LEU A 52 -18.55 6.01 33.60
CA LEU A 52 -18.19 5.03 34.62
C LEU A 52 -17.56 5.72 35.84
N ILE A 53 -16.59 6.61 35.64
CA ILE A 53 -15.93 7.35 36.73
C ILE A 53 -16.95 8.21 37.49
N LYS A 54 -17.83 8.92 36.77
CA LYS A 54 -18.93 9.68 37.40
C LYS A 54 -19.85 8.78 38.23
N ALA A 55 -20.26 7.63 37.70
CA ALA A 55 -21.12 6.70 38.42
C ALA A 55 -20.42 6.09 39.65
N GLN A 56 -19.11 5.81 39.57
CA GLN A 56 -18.30 5.35 40.70
C GLN A 56 -18.21 6.42 41.80
N LEU A 57 -18.01 7.68 41.41
CA LEU A 57 -17.99 8.80 42.34
C LEU A 57 -19.35 8.98 43.04
N ILE A 58 -20.45 8.93 42.29
CA ILE A 58 -21.81 8.99 42.87
C ILE A 58 -22.04 7.81 43.83
N ALA A 59 -21.64 6.60 43.47
CA ALA A 59 -21.77 5.43 44.35
C ALA A 59 -20.93 5.54 45.64
N ALA A 60 -19.78 6.22 45.58
CA ALA A 60 -18.92 6.46 46.73
C ALA A 60 -19.46 7.57 47.66
N LEU A 61 -20.10 8.59 47.09
CA LEU A 61 -20.62 9.76 47.81
C LEU A 61 -22.11 9.64 48.21
N ALA A 62 -22.80 8.57 47.80
CA ALA A 62 -24.22 8.37 48.08
C ALA A 62 -24.53 8.34 49.59
N ALA A 63 -25.47 9.17 50.02
CA ALA A 63 -25.83 9.33 51.44
C ALA A 63 -26.66 8.14 51.98
N THR A 64 -27.32 7.37 51.11
CA THR A 64 -28.20 6.27 51.50
C THR A 64 -27.81 4.94 50.84
N THR A 65 -28.09 3.83 51.52
CA THR A 65 -27.88 2.48 51.00
C THR A 65 -28.61 2.25 49.67
N GLN A 66 -29.81 2.81 49.52
CA GLN A 66 -30.62 2.66 48.31
C GLN A 66 -30.00 3.40 47.11
N GLN A 67 -29.54 4.64 47.30
CA GLN A 67 -28.82 5.38 46.25
C GLN A 67 -27.48 4.71 45.90
N LYS A 68 -26.77 4.18 46.89
CA LYS A 68 -25.52 3.42 46.68
C LYS A 68 -25.76 2.19 45.80
N LEU A 69 -26.80 1.41 46.08
CA LEU A 69 -27.16 0.23 45.29
C LEU A 69 -27.56 0.59 43.85
N GLN A 70 -28.34 1.66 43.65
CA GLN A 70 -28.72 2.14 42.33
C GLN A 70 -27.51 2.62 41.52
N ALA A 71 -26.61 3.41 42.12
CA ALA A 71 -25.40 3.87 41.48
C ALA A 71 -24.44 2.69 41.16
N GLN A 72 -24.33 1.71 42.05
CA GLN A 72 -23.56 0.48 41.80
C GLN A 72 -24.12 -0.35 40.63
N ALA A 73 -25.45 -0.40 40.45
CA ALA A 73 -26.05 -1.05 39.30
C ALA A 73 -25.65 -0.37 37.98
N ILE A 74 -25.60 0.96 37.95
CA ILE A 74 -25.13 1.75 36.80
C ILE A 74 -23.63 1.51 36.55
N VAL A 75 -22.80 1.49 37.60
CA VAL A 75 -21.36 1.15 37.49
C VAL A 75 -21.17 -0.22 36.87
N ASN A 76 -21.93 -1.22 37.32
CA ASN A 76 -21.86 -2.58 36.78
C ASN A 76 -22.35 -2.66 35.33
N LEU A 77 -23.40 -1.91 34.97
CA LEU A 77 -23.87 -1.79 33.59
C LEU A 77 -22.77 -1.22 32.69
N TYR A 78 -22.19 -0.07 33.04
CA TYR A 78 -21.11 0.54 32.27
C TYR A 78 -19.88 -0.36 32.19
N ARG A 79 -19.49 -1.04 33.27
CA ARG A 79 -18.38 -1.99 33.26
C ARG A 79 -18.62 -3.15 32.29
N ARG A 80 -19.81 -3.77 32.32
CA ARG A 80 -20.16 -4.87 31.39
C ARG A 80 -20.21 -4.41 29.94
N CYS A 81 -20.73 -3.21 29.69
CA CYS A 81 -20.70 -2.59 28.37
C CYS A 81 -19.27 -2.41 27.87
N ILE A 82 -18.41 -1.79 28.69
CA ILE A 82 -17.00 -1.59 28.37
C ILE A 82 -16.30 -2.92 28.09
N GLU A 83 -16.54 -3.94 28.89
CA GLU A 83 -15.93 -5.26 28.72
C GLU A 83 -16.38 -5.94 27.43
N ARG A 84 -17.69 -5.94 27.14
CA ARG A 84 -18.26 -6.50 25.90
C ARG A 84 -17.70 -5.80 24.66
N GLU A 85 -17.69 -4.47 24.67
CA GLU A 85 -17.13 -3.68 23.57
C GLU A 85 -15.61 -3.88 23.46
N THR A 86 -14.89 -4.03 24.57
CA THR A 86 -13.45 -4.34 24.54
C THR A 86 -13.17 -5.67 23.84
N ILE A 87 -13.95 -6.71 24.11
CA ILE A 87 -13.80 -8.02 23.45
C ILE A 87 -14.13 -7.91 21.95
N ALA A 88 -15.23 -7.25 21.60
CA ALA A 88 -15.61 -7.02 20.20
C ALA A 88 -14.55 -6.19 19.45
N ASN A 89 -14.03 -5.13 20.09
CA ASN A 89 -12.97 -4.28 19.56
C ASN A 89 -11.67 -5.06 19.37
N ARG A 90 -11.29 -5.96 20.29
CA ARG A 90 -10.11 -6.83 20.11
C ARG A 90 -10.27 -7.73 18.87
N LYS A 91 -11.43 -8.35 18.68
CA LYS A 91 -11.70 -9.17 17.49
C LYS A 91 -11.62 -8.33 16.21
N ALA A 92 -12.27 -7.17 16.18
CA ALA A 92 -12.22 -6.25 15.06
C ALA A 92 -10.79 -5.77 14.77
N THR A 93 -9.99 -5.50 15.82
CA THR A 93 -8.58 -5.12 15.69
C THR A 93 -7.77 -6.21 14.98
N VAL A 94 -7.91 -7.47 15.40
CA VAL A 94 -7.20 -8.59 14.76
C VAL A 94 -7.60 -8.74 13.30
N GLU A 95 -8.90 -8.62 12.99
CA GLU A 95 -9.41 -8.71 11.63
C GLU A 95 -8.88 -7.57 10.74
N ASP A 96 -8.99 -6.33 11.19
CA ASP A 96 -8.53 -5.13 10.48
C ASP A 96 -7.00 -5.17 10.26
N LEU A 97 -6.22 -5.60 11.27
CA LEU A 97 -4.76 -5.74 11.14
C LEU A 97 -4.35 -6.88 10.19
N THR A 98 -5.11 -7.97 10.14
CA THR A 98 -4.85 -9.07 9.20
C THR A 98 -5.07 -8.60 7.77
N LYS A 99 -6.18 -7.92 7.51
CA LYS A 99 -6.48 -7.33 6.20
C LYS A 99 -5.43 -6.28 5.79
N LEU A 100 -4.96 -5.47 6.74
CA LEU A 100 -3.89 -4.51 6.49
C LEU A 100 -2.57 -5.20 6.10
N ALA A 101 -2.23 -6.33 6.73
CA ALA A 101 -1.05 -7.12 6.37
C ALA A 101 -1.18 -7.72 4.95
N ASP A 102 -2.36 -8.23 4.59
CA ASP A 102 -2.63 -8.73 3.23
C ASP A 102 -2.51 -7.60 2.20
N MET A 103 -3.02 -6.41 2.52
CA MET A 103 -2.87 -5.22 1.67
C MET A 103 -1.39 -4.82 1.51
N ALA A 104 -0.61 -4.86 2.58
CA ALA A 104 0.82 -4.60 2.54
C ALA A 104 1.58 -5.55 1.61
N LEU A 105 1.18 -6.83 1.58
CA LEU A 105 1.74 -7.82 0.67
C LEU A 105 1.51 -7.44 -0.80
N HIS A 106 0.32 -6.94 -1.14
CA HIS A 106 0.03 -6.45 -2.49
C HIS A 106 0.89 -5.23 -2.86
N PHE A 107 1.11 -4.29 -1.93
CA PHE A 107 1.99 -3.15 -2.17
C PHE A 107 3.46 -3.56 -2.32
N GLY A 108 3.92 -4.57 -1.57
CA GLY A 108 5.26 -5.14 -1.76
C GLY A 108 5.42 -5.81 -3.14
N ARG A 109 4.38 -6.48 -3.65
CA ARG A 109 4.38 -7.01 -5.03
C ARG A 109 4.36 -5.90 -6.07
N HIS A 110 3.60 -4.84 -5.81
CA HIS A 110 3.55 -3.68 -6.70
C HIS A 110 4.92 -3.03 -6.90
N ASP A 111 5.72 -2.85 -5.84
CA ASP A 111 7.08 -2.28 -5.96
C ASP A 111 7.97 -3.09 -6.92
N ALA A 112 7.93 -4.43 -6.81
CA ALA A 112 8.65 -5.31 -7.74
C ALA A 112 8.09 -5.22 -9.18
N LEU A 113 6.77 -5.20 -9.33
CA LEU A 113 6.10 -5.14 -10.63
C LEU A 113 6.28 -3.80 -11.34
N LYS A 114 6.36 -2.69 -10.60
CA LYS A 114 6.61 -1.34 -11.12
C LYS A 114 7.91 -1.26 -11.92
N HIS A 115 8.96 -1.94 -11.46
CA HIS A 115 10.21 -2.04 -12.21
C HIS A 115 10.09 -2.96 -13.44
N GLN A 116 9.37 -4.08 -13.31
CA GLN A 116 9.12 -4.97 -14.45
C GLN A 116 8.36 -4.26 -15.57
N GLN A 117 7.40 -3.40 -15.23
CA GLN A 117 6.65 -2.60 -16.20
C GLN A 117 7.55 -1.71 -17.08
N ALA A 118 8.65 -1.20 -16.53
CA ALA A 118 9.61 -0.36 -17.26
C ALA A 118 10.67 -1.16 -18.05
N THR A 119 10.67 -2.48 -17.92
CA THR A 119 11.70 -3.33 -18.54
C THR A 119 11.53 -3.40 -20.06
N ALA A 120 12.61 -3.14 -20.77
CA ALA A 120 12.66 -3.13 -22.23
C ALA A 120 13.94 -3.80 -22.77
N VAL A 121 13.90 -4.26 -24.01
CA VAL A 121 15.09 -4.73 -24.73
C VAL A 121 15.97 -3.55 -25.12
N LYS A 122 17.28 -3.68 -24.92
CA LYS A 122 18.26 -2.67 -25.35
C LYS A 122 18.36 -2.70 -26.89
N PRO A 123 18.28 -1.55 -27.56
CA PRO A 123 18.54 -1.52 -29.00
C PRO A 123 20.02 -1.88 -29.24
N VAL A 124 20.29 -2.71 -30.24
CA VAL A 124 21.65 -3.01 -30.69
C VAL A 124 21.91 -2.19 -31.94
N ALA A 125 23.08 -1.55 -32.00
CA ALA A 125 23.51 -0.80 -33.18
C ALA A 125 23.48 -1.70 -34.43
N GLU A 126 23.05 -1.11 -35.53
CA GLU A 126 22.91 -1.78 -36.82
C GLU A 126 24.26 -2.38 -37.25
N GLN A 127 24.23 -3.62 -37.74
CA GLN A 127 25.41 -4.31 -38.22
C GLN A 127 25.20 -4.77 -39.64
N GLN A 128 26.12 -4.44 -40.53
CA GLN A 128 26.06 -4.91 -41.90
C GLN A 128 26.22 -6.46 -41.95
N ALA A 129 25.25 -7.15 -42.55
CA ALA A 129 25.10 -8.60 -42.57
C ALA A 129 26.15 -9.32 -43.45
N ASN A 130 26.82 -8.60 -44.35
CA ASN A 130 27.74 -9.16 -45.34
C ASN A 130 29.20 -8.68 -45.22
N THR A 131 29.60 -8.12 -44.07
CA THR A 131 30.99 -7.69 -43.83
C THR A 131 31.68 -8.54 -42.76
N GLY A 132 32.57 -9.44 -43.20
CA GLY A 132 33.55 -10.13 -42.34
C GLY A 132 33.02 -11.28 -41.48
N SER A 133 33.74 -11.58 -40.40
CA SER A 133 33.50 -12.70 -39.48
C SER A 133 32.17 -12.58 -38.73
N ALA A 134 31.56 -13.72 -38.39
CA ALA A 134 30.32 -13.76 -37.61
C ALA A 134 30.45 -13.01 -36.27
N VAL A 135 29.56 -12.04 -36.04
CA VAL A 135 29.48 -11.30 -34.78
C VAL A 135 28.23 -11.76 -34.03
N VAL A 136 28.41 -12.36 -32.86
CA VAL A 136 27.29 -12.69 -31.96
C VAL A 136 26.88 -11.43 -31.20
N LYS A 137 25.62 -11.01 -31.35
CA LYS A 137 25.02 -9.93 -30.56
C LYS A 137 24.00 -10.54 -29.59
N ALA A 138 24.16 -10.28 -28.29
CA ALA A 138 23.20 -10.71 -27.29
C ALA A 138 22.02 -9.74 -27.21
N ILE A 139 20.81 -10.27 -27.08
CA ILE A 139 19.64 -9.50 -26.67
C ILE A 139 19.77 -9.24 -25.17
N THR A 140 20.05 -8.00 -24.79
CA THR A 140 20.20 -7.60 -23.39
C THR A 140 19.08 -6.66 -22.96
N LEU A 141 18.79 -6.61 -21.66
CA LEU A 141 17.90 -5.58 -21.11
C LEU A 141 18.52 -4.18 -21.27
N LYS A 142 17.67 -3.18 -21.51
CA LYS A 142 18.07 -1.77 -21.46
C LYS A 142 18.55 -1.48 -20.04
N GLY A 143 19.80 -1.02 -19.90
CA GLY A 143 20.38 -0.71 -18.59
C GLY A 143 19.64 0.43 -17.88
N GLY A 144 19.85 0.55 -16.57
CA GLY A 144 19.41 1.71 -15.78
C GLY A 144 18.20 1.51 -14.88
N THR A 145 17.62 0.30 -14.77
CA THR A 145 16.55 0.03 -13.80
C THR A 145 17.01 -1.07 -12.85
N PRO A 146 17.48 -0.73 -11.63
CA PRO A 146 17.63 -1.74 -10.59
C PRO A 146 16.27 -2.42 -10.41
N GLY A 147 16.24 -3.76 -10.44
CA GLY A 147 14.98 -4.51 -10.31
C GLY A 147 14.31 -4.40 -8.94
N LEU A 148 14.97 -3.74 -7.99
CA LEU A 148 14.50 -3.48 -6.63
C LEU A 148 14.96 -2.07 -6.23
N THR A 149 14.04 -1.27 -5.69
CA THR A 149 14.35 0.03 -5.09
C THR A 149 15.38 -0.12 -3.96
N SER A 150 16.34 0.81 -3.90
CA SER A 150 17.32 0.90 -2.80
C SER A 150 16.76 1.61 -1.57
N SER A 151 15.75 2.48 -1.75
CA SER A 151 14.98 3.10 -0.66
C SER A 151 13.72 2.28 -0.43
N ARG A 152 13.51 1.82 0.81
CA ARG A 152 12.29 1.14 1.22
C ARG A 152 11.78 1.81 2.48
N CYS A 153 10.58 2.37 2.44
CA CYS A 153 9.86 2.73 3.65
C CYS A 153 9.05 1.52 4.11
N HIS A 154 9.55 0.77 5.08
CA HIS A 154 8.74 -0.31 5.65
C HIS A 154 7.57 0.27 6.44
N LEU A 155 6.40 -0.39 6.44
CA LEU A 155 5.24 0.05 7.24
C LEU A 155 5.56 0.27 8.72
N LYS A 156 6.46 -0.56 9.27
CA LYS A 156 6.95 -0.42 10.65
C LYS A 156 7.73 0.88 10.86
N GLU A 157 8.46 1.34 9.85
CA GLU A 157 9.20 2.61 9.87
C GLU A 157 8.22 3.78 9.66
N TYR A 158 7.31 3.67 8.69
CA TYR A 158 6.28 4.67 8.42
C TYR A 158 5.42 4.99 9.65
N SER A 159 4.98 3.96 10.37
CA SER A 159 4.14 4.11 11.58
C SER A 159 4.85 4.81 12.74
N LYS A 160 6.18 4.89 12.72
CA LYS A 160 7.00 5.57 13.74
C LYS A 160 7.63 6.86 13.23
N ALA A 161 7.54 7.12 11.93
CA ALA A 161 8.16 8.28 11.31
C ALA A 161 7.54 9.57 11.86
N THR A 162 8.39 10.44 12.41
CA THR A 162 8.01 11.76 12.92
C THR A 162 7.73 12.75 11.79
N LYS A 163 8.31 12.49 10.60
CA LYS A 163 8.01 13.17 9.34
C LYS A 163 7.71 12.12 8.28
N THR A 164 6.59 12.27 7.60
CA THR A 164 6.26 11.52 6.38
C THR A 164 6.25 12.52 5.22
N GLY A 165 6.67 12.10 4.04
CA GLY A 165 6.70 12.99 2.87
C GLY A 165 5.34 13.66 2.61
N ASP A 166 5.32 14.76 1.86
CA ASP A 166 4.13 15.62 1.69
C ASP A 166 2.90 14.87 1.13
N ASN A 167 3.11 13.72 0.48
CA ASN A 167 2.05 12.85 -0.04
C ASN A 167 1.04 12.37 1.01
N HIS A 168 1.38 12.34 2.30
CA HIS A 168 0.42 11.99 3.35
C HIS A 168 -0.80 12.93 3.35
N GLN A 169 -0.62 14.19 2.95
CA GLN A 169 -1.71 15.18 2.85
C GLN A 169 -2.73 14.83 1.76
N HIS A 170 -2.29 14.10 0.73
CA HIS A 170 -3.13 13.68 -0.39
C HIS A 170 -3.77 12.31 -0.19
N TRP A 171 -3.46 11.60 0.90
CA TRP A 171 -4.01 10.28 1.19
C TRP A 171 -5.54 10.22 1.10
N ALA A 172 -6.21 11.26 1.59
CA ALA A 172 -7.66 11.33 1.63
C ALA A 172 -8.31 11.37 0.24
N THR A 173 -7.58 11.78 -0.80
CA THR A 173 -8.07 11.82 -2.19
C THR A 173 -7.52 10.67 -3.03
N GLN A 174 -6.44 10.01 -2.61
CA GLN A 174 -5.84 8.90 -3.35
C GLN A 174 -6.81 7.71 -3.50
N GLN A 175 -7.09 7.30 -4.74
CA GLN A 175 -7.86 6.11 -5.08
C GLN A 175 -6.98 5.15 -5.88
N LEU A 176 -6.99 3.87 -5.48
CA LEU A 176 -6.23 2.85 -6.19
C LEU A 176 -6.76 2.67 -7.61
N THR A 177 -5.87 2.77 -8.59
CA THR A 177 -6.09 2.41 -9.99
C THR A 177 -5.32 1.14 -10.27
N LEU A 178 -6.05 0.05 -10.50
CA LEU A 178 -5.49 -1.29 -10.54
C LEU A 178 -5.14 -1.65 -11.98
N ARG A 179 -3.86 -1.94 -12.22
CA ARG A 179 -3.37 -2.34 -13.53
C ARG A 179 -2.71 -3.71 -13.48
N LYS A 180 -3.05 -4.54 -14.45
CA LYS A 180 -2.42 -5.84 -14.66
C LYS A 180 -1.21 -5.68 -15.56
N LEU A 181 -0.12 -6.35 -15.21
CA LEU A 181 1.03 -6.50 -16.10
C LEU A 181 0.96 -7.83 -16.83
N GLU A 182 1.08 -7.76 -18.14
CA GLU A 182 1.06 -8.93 -19.02
C GLU A 182 2.31 -8.92 -19.89
N PRO A 183 2.90 -10.09 -20.18
CA PRO A 183 3.98 -10.14 -21.15
C PRO A 183 3.47 -9.63 -22.50
N VAL A 184 4.30 -8.85 -23.18
CA VAL A 184 4.05 -8.53 -24.60
C VAL A 184 4.24 -9.83 -25.38
N THR A 185 3.18 -10.27 -26.05
CA THR A 185 3.25 -11.43 -26.93
C THR A 185 4.17 -11.12 -28.09
N GLY A 186 5.20 -11.96 -28.29
CA GLY A 186 6.01 -11.90 -29.49
C GLY A 186 5.14 -12.16 -30.72
N ALA A 187 5.29 -11.33 -31.75
CA ALA A 187 4.67 -11.52 -33.04
C ALA A 187 5.75 -11.32 -34.11
N ASP A 188 5.71 -12.14 -35.14
CA ASP A 188 6.49 -11.92 -36.37
C ASP A 188 5.79 -10.84 -37.20
N SER A 189 5.91 -9.59 -36.75
CA SER A 189 5.29 -8.43 -37.41
C SER A 189 6.22 -7.22 -37.35
N ASN A 190 6.24 -6.40 -38.39
CA ASN A 190 7.03 -5.15 -38.48
C ASN A 190 6.32 -3.96 -37.81
N THR A 191 5.65 -4.19 -36.69
CA THR A 191 4.90 -3.15 -35.97
C THR A 191 5.87 -2.15 -35.32
N PRO A 192 5.73 -0.83 -35.53
CA PRO A 192 6.58 0.15 -34.88
C PRO A 192 6.56 0.02 -33.34
N ASN A 193 7.72 0.21 -32.69
CA ASN A 193 7.92 0.16 -31.22
C ASN A 193 7.78 -1.22 -30.55
N ALA A 194 7.73 -2.32 -31.31
CA ALA A 194 7.86 -3.66 -30.75
C ALA A 194 9.33 -4.13 -30.68
N VAL A 195 9.62 -5.09 -29.81
CA VAL A 195 10.92 -5.78 -29.83
C VAL A 195 11.01 -6.59 -31.11
N GLN A 196 11.93 -6.25 -32.01
CA GLN A 196 12.10 -6.91 -33.30
C GLN A 196 13.58 -7.15 -33.60
N LEU A 197 13.83 -8.28 -34.27
CA LEU A 197 15.06 -8.56 -35.00
C LEU A 197 14.71 -8.55 -36.49
N CYS A 198 15.33 -7.68 -37.27
CA CYS A 198 15.00 -7.53 -38.68
C CYS A 198 16.23 -7.21 -39.53
N VAL A 199 16.06 -7.28 -40.85
CA VAL A 199 17.00 -6.72 -41.83
C VAL A 199 16.47 -5.40 -42.38
N GLY A 200 17.36 -4.43 -42.58
CA GLY A 200 17.02 -3.08 -43.04
C GLY A 200 18.18 -2.34 -43.68
N ALA A 201 17.92 -1.11 -44.08
CA ALA A 201 18.96 -0.17 -44.52
C ALA A 201 19.65 0.49 -43.32
N GLN A 202 20.80 1.12 -43.56
CA GLN A 202 21.49 1.89 -42.54
C GLN A 202 20.62 3.08 -42.07
N ASN A 203 20.59 3.33 -40.77
CA ASN A 203 19.81 4.36 -40.08
C ASN A 203 18.30 4.30 -40.41
N SER A 204 17.74 3.10 -40.59
CA SER A 204 16.36 2.92 -41.01
C SER A 204 15.59 1.97 -40.07
N GLU A 205 14.27 2.13 -40.01
CA GLU A 205 13.40 1.18 -39.33
C GLU A 205 13.40 -0.19 -40.05
N CYS A 206 12.84 -1.21 -39.40
CA CYS A 206 12.68 -2.54 -39.99
C CYS A 206 11.86 -2.50 -41.29
N THR A 207 12.51 -2.66 -42.44
CA THR A 207 11.86 -2.67 -43.77
C THR A 207 11.71 -4.07 -44.37
N GLY A 208 12.33 -5.09 -43.76
CA GLY A 208 12.33 -6.46 -44.28
C GLY A 208 13.27 -6.68 -45.47
N GLN A 209 13.97 -5.64 -45.92
CA GLN A 209 14.95 -5.68 -47.00
C GLN A 209 16.12 -4.76 -46.66
N GLY A 210 17.35 -5.25 -46.83
CA GLY A 210 18.55 -4.43 -46.69
C GLY A 210 19.75 -5.23 -46.20
N ALA A 211 20.91 -4.56 -46.13
CA ALA A 211 22.17 -5.18 -45.80
C ALA A 211 22.51 -5.13 -44.30
N TYR A 212 21.65 -4.59 -43.44
CA TYR A 212 21.92 -4.44 -42.01
C TYR A 212 20.99 -5.28 -41.15
N VAL A 213 21.52 -5.93 -40.12
CA VAL A 213 20.75 -6.56 -39.04
C VAL A 213 20.53 -5.54 -37.93
N ILE A 214 19.28 -5.39 -37.49
CA ILE A 214 18.84 -4.39 -36.53
C ILE A 214 18.06 -5.08 -35.41
N VAL A 215 18.38 -4.76 -34.15
CA VAL A 215 17.57 -5.14 -32.97
C VAL A 215 16.90 -3.88 -32.43
N GLN A 216 15.59 -3.78 -32.61
CA GLN A 216 14.80 -2.65 -32.12
C GLN A 216 14.46 -2.80 -30.63
N SER A 217 14.48 -1.68 -29.92
CA SER A 217 14.03 -1.59 -28.53
C SER A 217 12.51 -1.74 -28.46
N GLY A 218 12.02 -2.40 -27.41
CA GLY A 218 10.59 -2.48 -27.10
C GLY A 218 10.34 -2.99 -25.68
N PRO A 219 9.15 -2.73 -25.12
CA PRO A 219 8.79 -3.18 -23.77
C PRO A 219 8.60 -4.70 -23.73
N LEU A 220 8.97 -5.32 -22.61
CA LEU A 220 8.72 -6.76 -22.37
C LEU A 220 7.33 -7.00 -21.76
N PHE A 221 6.77 -6.00 -21.08
CA PHE A 221 5.48 -6.07 -20.42
C PHE A 221 4.59 -4.90 -20.84
N LYS A 222 3.29 -5.16 -20.99
CA LYS A 222 2.27 -4.13 -21.17
C LYS A 222 1.43 -4.00 -19.91
N SER A 223 0.93 -2.80 -19.68
CA SER A 223 0.05 -2.49 -18.55
C SER A 223 -1.38 -2.26 -19.02
N THR A 224 -2.29 -3.16 -18.66
CA THR A 224 -3.71 -3.07 -18.96
C THR A 224 -4.49 -2.75 -17.69
N ALA A 225 -5.68 -2.14 -17.81
CA ALA A 225 -6.55 -1.97 -16.65
C ALA A 225 -7.02 -3.35 -16.16
N ALA A 226 -7.07 -3.55 -14.85
CA ALA A 226 -7.61 -4.79 -14.30
C ALA A 226 -9.10 -4.93 -14.62
N ALA A 227 -9.55 -6.15 -14.86
CA ALA A 227 -10.94 -6.44 -15.13
C ALA A 227 -11.74 -6.50 -13.81
N ASN A 228 -12.76 -5.65 -13.70
CA ASN A 228 -13.83 -5.70 -12.69
C ASN A 228 -13.40 -6.13 -11.26
N PRO A 229 -13.02 -5.18 -10.37
CA PRO A 229 -12.98 -3.73 -10.57
C PRO A 229 -11.61 -3.21 -11.04
N PRO A 230 -11.58 -2.14 -11.86
CA PRO A 230 -10.34 -1.46 -12.26
C PRO A 230 -9.81 -0.51 -11.18
N THR A 231 -10.54 -0.34 -10.08
CA THR A 231 -10.21 0.60 -9.00
C THR A 231 -10.50 0.00 -7.62
N GLY A 232 -9.88 0.57 -6.60
CA GLY A 232 -10.19 0.31 -5.19
C GLY A 232 -11.37 1.14 -4.67
N ALA A 233 -11.35 1.41 -3.37
CA ALA A 233 -12.36 2.19 -2.66
C ALA A 233 -12.59 3.57 -3.31
N THR A 234 -13.85 3.88 -3.61
CA THR A 234 -14.22 5.17 -4.19
C THR A 234 -14.01 6.31 -3.20
N LYS A 235 -13.37 7.39 -3.65
CA LYS A 235 -13.18 8.61 -2.88
C LYS A 235 -13.75 9.83 -3.60
N THR A 236 -14.18 10.83 -2.82
CA THR A 236 -14.61 12.13 -3.35
C THR A 236 -13.37 12.89 -3.85
N ASN A 237 -13.40 13.42 -5.08
CA ASN A 237 -12.26 14.10 -5.73
C ASN A 237 -11.02 13.20 -5.87
N ALA A 238 -11.23 12.00 -6.44
CA ALA A 238 -10.23 10.96 -6.53
C ALA A 238 -8.97 11.38 -7.33
N ALA A 239 -7.80 11.26 -6.70
CA ALA A 239 -6.49 11.30 -7.34
C ALA A 239 -6.00 9.87 -7.58
N SER A 240 -5.60 9.54 -8.80
CA SER A 240 -5.19 8.16 -9.15
C SER A 240 -3.87 7.77 -8.49
N LEU A 241 -3.87 6.63 -7.81
CA LEU A 241 -2.67 5.93 -7.35
C LEU A 241 -2.56 4.60 -8.10
N THR A 242 -1.64 4.52 -9.07
CA THR A 242 -1.52 3.32 -9.92
C THR A 242 -0.84 2.19 -9.18
N ILE A 243 -1.50 1.04 -9.08
CA ILE A 243 -0.97 -0.19 -8.49
C ILE A 243 -0.88 -1.27 -9.56
N TYR A 244 0.31 -1.85 -9.71
CA TYR A 244 0.60 -2.94 -10.64
C TYR A 244 0.41 -4.31 -9.98
N LEU A 245 -0.24 -5.22 -10.68
CA LEU A 245 -0.65 -6.54 -10.22
C LEU A 245 -0.36 -7.61 -11.28
N GLY A 246 -0.20 -8.86 -10.87
CA GLY A 246 0.11 -9.96 -11.79
C GLY A 246 -1.12 -10.51 -12.54
N ASP A 247 -2.30 -10.38 -11.95
CA ASP A 247 -3.54 -10.91 -12.52
C ASP A 247 -4.78 -10.19 -11.98
N ASP A 248 -5.94 -10.46 -12.59
CA ASP A 248 -7.22 -9.85 -12.22
C ASP A 248 -7.76 -10.34 -10.86
N LYS A 249 -7.39 -11.54 -10.40
CA LYS A 249 -7.81 -12.04 -9.08
C LYS A 249 -7.12 -11.26 -7.96
N GLN A 250 -5.85 -10.94 -8.14
CA GLN A 250 -5.10 -10.08 -7.22
C GLN A 250 -5.69 -8.67 -7.20
N ALA A 251 -6.16 -8.15 -8.35
CA ALA A 251 -6.87 -6.88 -8.39
C ALA A 251 -8.17 -6.90 -7.59
N GLN A 252 -8.99 -7.94 -7.78
CA GLN A 252 -10.23 -8.11 -7.03
C GLN A 252 -10.00 -8.23 -5.52
N GLN A 253 -8.98 -8.99 -5.11
CA GLN A 253 -8.58 -9.12 -3.71
C GLN A 253 -8.17 -7.77 -3.13
N LEU A 254 -7.28 -7.03 -3.82
CA LEU A 254 -6.82 -5.74 -3.34
C LEU A 254 -7.95 -4.70 -3.29
N ALA A 255 -8.83 -4.65 -4.30
CA ALA A 255 -9.97 -3.74 -4.31
C ALA A 255 -10.91 -4.00 -3.14
N LYS A 256 -11.18 -5.28 -2.83
CA LYS A 256 -11.99 -5.68 -1.68
C LYS A 256 -11.33 -5.26 -0.36
N LEU A 257 -10.03 -5.54 -0.19
CA LEU A 257 -9.27 -5.15 0.99
C LEU A 257 -9.29 -3.64 1.20
N ASP A 258 -9.05 -2.86 0.14
CA ASP A 258 -9.08 -1.41 0.18
C ASP A 258 -10.47 -0.87 0.58
N ALA A 259 -11.54 -1.42 -0.01
CA ALA A 259 -12.91 -1.04 0.34
C ALA A 259 -13.25 -1.36 1.81
N GLU A 260 -12.90 -2.56 2.28
CA GLU A 260 -13.16 -2.98 3.66
C GLU A 260 -12.36 -2.15 4.67
N LEU A 261 -11.07 -1.93 4.43
CA LEU A 261 -10.22 -1.16 5.34
C LEU A 261 -10.60 0.33 5.35
N ILE A 262 -10.88 0.94 4.19
CA ILE A 262 -11.38 2.32 4.13
C ILE A 262 -12.70 2.46 4.87
N SER A 263 -13.61 1.50 4.71
CA SER A 263 -14.85 1.46 5.49
C SER A 263 -14.57 1.34 7.00
N ALA A 264 -13.63 0.46 7.38
CA ALA A 264 -13.24 0.26 8.77
C ALA A 264 -12.61 1.50 9.42
N THR A 265 -11.98 2.41 8.65
CA THR A 265 -11.46 3.68 9.20
C THR A 265 -12.55 4.70 9.54
N LYS A 266 -13.79 4.51 9.08
CA LYS A 266 -14.90 5.41 9.42
C LYS A 266 -15.34 5.16 10.86
N GLU A 267 -15.71 6.22 11.57
CA GLU A 267 -16.27 6.09 12.91
C GLU A 267 -17.53 5.23 12.86
N ALA A 268 -17.62 4.23 13.75
CA ALA A 268 -18.83 3.44 13.90
C ALA A 268 -19.94 4.34 14.43
N ALA A 269 -21.15 4.23 13.87
CA ALA A 269 -22.33 4.84 14.45
C ALA A 269 -22.44 4.40 15.93
N THR A 270 -22.66 5.35 16.83
CA THR A 270 -22.77 5.10 18.27
C THR A 270 -23.85 4.05 18.53
N VAL A 271 -23.45 2.82 18.87
CA VAL A 271 -24.39 1.77 19.25
C VAL A 271 -24.91 2.10 20.64
N SER A 272 -26.13 2.65 20.71
CA SER A 272 -26.78 3.23 21.90
C SER A 272 -27.24 2.21 22.96
N ALA A 273 -26.65 1.01 23.01
CA ALA A 273 -27.15 -0.08 23.85
C ALA A 273 -26.87 0.08 25.36
N CYS A 274 -26.09 1.08 25.76
CA CYS A 274 -25.66 1.29 27.15
C CYS A 274 -26.27 2.53 27.80
N THR A 275 -27.44 2.96 27.32
CA THR A 275 -28.18 4.08 27.90
C THR A 275 -28.96 3.59 29.13
N PRO A 276 -28.68 4.07 30.36
CA PRO A 276 -29.51 3.75 31.52
C PRO A 276 -30.94 4.29 31.31
N PRO A 277 -31.98 3.66 31.88
CA PRO A 277 -33.35 4.15 31.77
C PRO A 277 -33.45 5.60 32.29
N ARG A 278 -34.08 6.46 31.49
CA ARG A 278 -34.08 7.94 31.56
C ARG A 278 -34.80 8.53 32.81
N ASN A 279 -35.06 7.74 33.85
CA ASN A 279 -36.13 8.06 34.81
C ASN A 279 -35.64 8.26 36.27
N SER A 280 -34.35 8.46 36.55
CA SER A 280 -33.86 8.52 37.95
C SER A 280 -33.11 9.78 38.39
N TRP A 281 -32.91 10.79 37.55
CA TRP A 281 -32.08 11.95 37.92
C TRP A 281 -32.59 13.34 37.53
N THR A 282 -33.75 13.47 36.87
CA THR A 282 -34.38 14.78 36.68
C THR A 282 -35.20 15.16 37.91
N THR A 283 -34.51 15.56 38.98
CA THR A 283 -34.92 16.55 40.03
C THR A 283 -34.11 16.29 41.31
N SER A 284 -32.89 16.83 41.37
CA SER A 284 -32.35 17.35 42.63
C SER A 284 -31.12 18.19 42.29
N THR A 285 -31.32 19.50 42.29
CA THR A 285 -30.28 20.49 42.58
C THR A 285 -29.39 20.01 43.73
N PHE A 286 -28.07 20.06 43.52
CA PHE A 286 -27.04 20.36 44.50
C PHE A 286 -25.90 21.06 43.77
#